data_AF-A0A2D6IMH2-F1
#
_entry.id   AF-A0A2D6IMH2-F1
#
_cell.length_a   1.000
_cell.length_b   1.000
_cell.length_c   1.000
_cell.angle_alpha   90.00
_cell.angle_beta   90.00
_cell.angle_gamma   90.00
#
_symmetry.space_group_name_H-M   'P 1'
#
loop_
_entity.id
_entity.type
_entity.pdbx_description
1 polymer ?
#
loop_
_entity_poly.entity_id
_entity_poly.type
_entity_poly.pdbx_seq_one_letter_code
_entity_poly.pdbx_strand_id
1 'polypeptide(L)' 'MATDTKLHGLGRRKTAVAQVLLTDKPGEQSVNGKPFAEYFPTVAKQQAASEPLT' A
#
# COMPACT_ATOMS: atom_id res chain seq x y z
N MET A 1 26.73 0.71 1.86
CA MET A 1 25.54 1.32 1.25
C MET A 1 24.57 0.19 0.94
N ALA A 2 23.60 -0.06 1.82
CA ALA A 2 22.69 -1.21 1.67
C ALA A 2 21.72 -0.95 0.50
N THR A 3 21.79 -1.79 -0.52
CA THR A 3 20.76 -1.91 -1.55
C THR A 3 19.53 -2.54 -0.91
N ASP A 4 18.62 -1.73 -0.36
CA ASP A 4 17.28 -2.19 0.01
C ASP A 4 16.64 -2.77 -1.26
N THR A 5 16.28 -4.05 -1.23
CA THR A 5 15.45 -4.64 -2.26
C THR A 5 14.10 -3.95 -2.22
N LYS A 6 13.86 -3.04 -3.18
CA LYS A 6 12.59 -2.33 -3.31
C LYS A 6 11.77 -3.05 -4.38
N LEU A 7 10.71 -3.70 -3.95
CA LEU A 7 9.74 -4.31 -4.86
C LEU A 7 8.75 -3.23 -5.28
N HIS A 8 8.64 -3.04 -6.60
CA HIS A 8 7.71 -2.09 -7.19
C HIS A 8 6.50 -2.83 -7.73
N GLY A 9 5.30 -2.42 -7.31
CA GLY A 9 4.04 -2.94 -7.81
C GLY A 9 3.19 -1.86 -8.47
N LEU A 10 2.42 -2.23 -9.49
CA LEU A 10 1.42 -1.37 -10.11
C LEU A 10 0.05 -2.04 -10.02
N GLY A 11 -0.94 -1.31 -9.53
CA GLY A 11 -2.35 -1.72 -9.48
C GLY A 11 -3.21 -0.81 -10.36
N ARG A 12 -4.13 -1.38 -11.14
CA ARG A 12 -5.03 -0.62 -12.02
C ARG A 12 -6.45 -1.13 -11.90
N ARG A 13 -7.42 -0.22 -11.77
CA ARG A 13 -8.86 -0.55 -11.82
C ARG A 13 -9.65 0.61 -12.39
N LYS A 14 -10.38 0.36 -13.50
CA LYS A 14 -11.15 1.39 -14.22
C LYS A 14 -10.26 2.58 -14.61
N THR A 15 -10.43 3.73 -13.96
CA THR A 15 -9.62 4.95 -14.15
C THR A 15 -8.56 5.16 -13.06
N ALA A 16 -8.52 4.31 -12.03
CA ALA A 16 -7.59 4.44 -10.91
C ALA A 16 -6.31 3.66 -11.15
N VAL A 17 -5.17 4.27 -10.81
CA VAL A 17 -3.83 3.68 -10.85
C VAL A 17 -3.18 3.87 -9.49
N ALA A 18 -2.61 2.82 -8.93
CA ALA A 18 -1.83 2.83 -7.70
C ALA A 18 -0.42 2.29 -7.98
N GLN A 19 0.59 2.96 -7.43
CA GLN A 19 1.98 2.48 -7.43
C GLN A 19 2.37 2.17 -5.99
N VAL A 20 2.90 0.97 -5.78
CA VAL A 20 3.28 0.45 -4.45
C VAL A 20 4.78 0.25 -4.42
N LEU A 21 5.37 0.66 -3.31
CA LEU A 21 6.75 0.41 -2.94
C LEU A 21 6.72 -0.51 -1.72
N LEU A 22 7.18 -1.75 -1.90
CA LEU A 22 7.35 -2.69 -0.80
C LEU A 22 8.81 -2.71 -0.39
N THR A 23 9.03 -2.60 0.91
CA THR A 23 10.34 -2.64 1.55
C THR A 23 10.33 -3.72 2.63
N ASP A 24 11.46 -4.40 2.82
CA ASP A 24 11.59 -5.49 3.79
C ASP A 24 11.58 -5.03 5.26
N LYS A 25 11.51 -3.72 5.52
CA LYS A 25 11.50 -3.16 6.87
C LYS A 25 10.08 -3.14 7.44
N PRO A 26 9.89 -3.58 8.70
CA PRO A 26 8.62 -3.38 9.40
C PRO A 26 8.36 -1.89 9.50
N GLY A 27 7.23 -1.43 8.95
CA GLY A 27 6.93 -0.01 8.81
C GLY A 27 5.45 0.25 8.61
N GLU A 28 5.09 1.51 8.84
CA GLU A 28 3.73 2.01 8.68
C GLU A 28 3.31 2.05 7.21
N GLN A 29 2.12 1.54 6.91
CA GLN A 29 1.53 1.65 5.57
C GLN A 29 0.96 3.05 5.39
N SER A 30 1.52 3.81 4.45
CA SER A 30 1.03 5.14 4.09
C SER A 30 0.61 5.21 2.63
N VAL A 31 -0.44 5.98 2.35
CA VAL A 31 -0.95 6.23 1.01
C VAL A 31 -0.94 7.74 0.79
N ASN A 32 -0.15 8.21 -0.18
CA ASN A 32 0.04 9.64 -0.47
C ASN A 32 0.40 10.49 0.77
N GLY A 33 1.21 9.93 1.68
CA GLY A 33 1.62 10.59 2.92
C GLY A 33 0.57 10.59 4.04
N LYS A 34 -0.57 9.92 3.84
CA LYS A 34 -1.58 9.71 4.88
C LYS A 34 -1.51 8.30 5.46
N PRO A 35 -1.81 8.11 6.75
CA PRO A 35 -1.93 6.78 7.35
C PRO A 35 -3.01 5.96 6.62
N PHE A 36 -2.78 4.66 6.48
CA PHE A 36 -3.72 3.74 5.80
C PHE A 36 -5.16 3.84 6.33
N ALA A 37 -5.31 3.93 7.66
CA ALA A 37 -6.61 4.04 8.32
C ALA A 37 -7.34 5.36 8.02
N GLU A 38 -6.61 6.46 7.82
CA GLU A 38 -7.18 7.77 7.48
C GLU A 38 -7.54 7.86 6.00
N TYR A 39 -6.72 7.26 5.13
CA TYR A 39 -6.96 7.27 3.68
C TYR A 39 -8.18 6.41 3.29
N PHE A 40 -8.36 5.26 3.94
CA PHE A 40 -9.52 4.39 3.74
C PHE A 40 -10.50 4.49 4.92
N PRO A 41 -11.51 5.39 4.87
CA PRO A 41 -12.39 5.63 6.02
C PRO A 41 -13.38 4.49 6.30
N THR A 42 -13.63 3.61 5.33
CA THR A 42 -14.60 2.53 5.45
C THR A 42 -13.90 1.20 5.69
N VAL A 43 -14.38 0.42 6.66
CA VAL A 43 -13.83 -0.92 7.00
C VAL A 43 -13.80 -1.84 5.79
N ALA A 44 -14.83 -1.85 4.96
CA ALA A 44 -14.87 -2.65 3.73
C ALA A 44 -13.71 -2.33 2.76
N LYS A 45 -13.27 -1.07 2.68
CA LYS A 45 -12.13 -0.69 1.84
C LYS A 45 -10.80 -1.06 2.48
N GLN A 46 -10.69 -0.95 3.80
CA GLN A 46 -9.51 -1.40 4.54
C GLN A 46 -9.31 -2.90 4.37
N GLN A 47 -10.37 -3.69 4.55
CA GLN A 47 -10.37 -5.15 4.36
C GLN A 47 -9.94 -5.54 2.95
N ALA A 48 -10.54 -4.94 1.92
CA ALA A 48 -10.19 -5.24 0.53
C ALA A 48 -8.72 -4.91 0.18
N ALA A 49 -8.12 -3.93 0.86
CA ALA A 49 -6.72 -3.57 0.66
C ALA A 49 -5.75 -4.40 1.51
N SER A 50 -6.18 -4.95 2.65
CA SER A 50 -5.37 -5.81 3.53
C SER A 50 -5.47 -7.30 3.21
N GLU A 51 -6.52 -7.74 2.52
CA GLU A 51 -6.75 -9.13 2.10
C GLU A 51 -5.53 -9.79 1.42
N PRO A 52 -4.81 -9.16 0.48
CA PRO A 52 -3.65 -9.81 -0.17
C PRO A 52 -2.40 -9.92 0.72
N LEU A 53 -2.41 -9.33 1.92
CA LEU A 53 -1.30 -9.37 2.89
C LEU A 53 -1.52 -10.42 3.99
N THR A 54 -2.71 -11.01 4.04
CA THR A 54 -3.08 -12.08 4.99
C THR A 54 -2.88 -13.44 4.31
#